data_AF-A0AAU9TCR8-F1
#
_entry.id   AF-A0AAU9TCR8-F1
#
_cell.length_a   1.000
_cell.length_b   1.000
_cell.length_c   1.000
_cell.angle_alpha   90.00
_cell.angle_beta   90.00
_cell.angle_gamma   90.00
#
_symmetry.space_group_name_H-M   'P 1'
#
loop_
_entity.id
_entity.type
_entity.pdbx_description
1 polymer ?
#
loop_
_entity_poly.entity_id
_entity_poly.type
_entity_poly.pdbx_seq_one_letter_code
_entity_poly.pdbx_strand_id
1 'polypeptide(L)'
;MKRKFCVIDKIESREQNFDKLKDFLSKGDVEKMYRKTIWYNSLLNAEKTCLKDEKIKKIHYKFEDGREMVEEYNVDTKVLLRRAWKMKGKLGGEGKWSVEIGDPIPETTPNADAISIVESKDQPVVLKRNTRINIEWRIRNLPYPIETYSIKAQNDQKLIIISTSNKKYYKKLEVPELVRLGLSIDQMHIDATHKYNTLIITYKKPQQLLDMEREWYAELDKIKPIKDIPNECQTQ
;
A
#
# COMPACT_ATOMS: atom_id res chain seq x y z
N MET A 1 -33.35 -42.59 53.26
CA MET A 1 -32.12 -41.77 53.25
C MET A 1 -31.96 -41.11 51.88
N LYS A 2 -31.70 -39.81 51.87
CA LYS A 2 -31.75 -38.91 50.70
C LYS A 2 -30.58 -39.16 49.73
N ARG A 3 -30.85 -39.35 48.43
CA ARG A 3 -29.83 -39.28 47.37
C ARG A 3 -29.57 -37.81 47.03
N LYS A 4 -28.37 -37.31 47.33
CA LYS A 4 -27.86 -36.03 46.83
C LYS A 4 -27.50 -36.21 45.35
N PHE A 5 -28.23 -35.54 44.46
CA PHE A 5 -27.80 -35.35 43.08
C PHE A 5 -26.72 -34.26 43.06
N CYS A 6 -25.54 -34.59 42.53
CA CYS A 6 -24.43 -33.67 42.35
C CYS A 6 -24.75 -32.73 41.17
N VAL A 7 -24.81 -31.43 41.43
CA VAL A 7 -25.13 -30.37 40.45
C VAL A 7 -23.87 -29.90 39.69
N ILE A 8 -22.71 -30.51 39.95
CA ILE A 8 -21.41 -29.98 39.53
C ILE A 8 -21.06 -30.34 38.07
N ASP A 9 -21.48 -31.51 37.56
CA ASP A 9 -21.04 -31.97 36.22
C ASP A 9 -21.71 -31.24 35.03
N LYS A 10 -22.75 -30.44 35.26
CA LYS A 10 -23.41 -29.64 34.20
C LYS A 10 -22.83 -28.24 34.01
N ILE A 11 -21.94 -27.79 34.91
CA ILE A 11 -21.37 -26.43 34.85
C ILE A 11 -20.09 -26.42 34.02
N GLU A 12 -19.19 -27.39 34.19
CA GLU A 12 -17.92 -27.47 33.44
C GLU A 12 -18.12 -27.61 31.91
N SER A 13 -19.10 -28.39 31.46
CA SER A 13 -19.39 -28.55 30.02
C SER A 13 -20.01 -27.29 29.38
N ARG A 14 -20.59 -26.39 30.19
CA ARG A 14 -21.19 -25.13 29.75
C ARG A 14 -20.16 -24.01 29.73
N GLU A 15 -19.21 -24.02 30.67
CA GLU A 15 -18.08 -23.09 30.73
C GLU A 15 -17.08 -23.34 29.58
N GLN A 16 -16.73 -24.60 29.27
CA GLN A 16 -15.87 -24.92 28.13
C GLN A 16 -16.48 -24.54 26.77
N ASN A 17 -17.80 -24.57 26.65
CA ASN A 17 -18.49 -24.10 25.43
C ASN A 17 -18.58 -22.57 25.38
N PHE A 18 -18.69 -21.89 26.53
CA PHE A 18 -18.67 -20.43 26.59
C PHE A 18 -17.28 -19.86 26.27
N ASP A 19 -16.20 -20.51 26.69
CA ASP A 19 -14.84 -20.08 26.35
C ASP A 19 -14.49 -20.36 24.89
N LYS A 20 -14.94 -21.49 24.31
CA LYS A 20 -14.84 -21.71 22.85
C LYS A 20 -15.70 -20.73 22.04
N LEU A 21 -16.88 -20.35 22.53
CA LEU A 21 -17.75 -19.36 21.88
C LEU A 21 -17.19 -17.95 22.03
N LYS A 22 -16.57 -17.60 23.16
CA LYS A 22 -15.81 -16.34 23.35
C LYS A 22 -14.55 -16.30 22.50
N ASP A 23 -13.87 -17.42 22.27
CA ASP A 23 -12.75 -17.51 21.33
C ASP A 23 -13.21 -17.42 19.87
N PHE A 24 -14.41 -17.92 19.54
CA PHE A 24 -15.00 -17.77 18.20
C PHE A 24 -15.57 -16.37 17.95
N LEU A 25 -16.19 -15.75 18.96
CA LEU A 25 -16.77 -14.40 18.88
C LEU A 25 -15.71 -13.30 19.06
N SER A 26 -14.63 -13.54 19.81
CA SER A 26 -13.53 -12.56 19.94
C SER A 26 -12.57 -12.57 18.74
N LYS A 27 -12.41 -13.70 18.05
CA LYS A 27 -11.58 -13.76 16.83
C LYS A 27 -12.27 -13.15 15.61
N GLY A 28 -13.61 -13.18 15.56
CA GLY A 28 -14.41 -12.66 14.44
C GLY A 28 -14.66 -11.15 14.41
N ASP A 29 -14.71 -10.50 15.58
CA ASP A 29 -15.11 -9.07 15.68
C ASP A 29 -13.96 -8.11 15.99
N VAL A 30 -12.81 -8.60 16.47
CA VAL A 30 -11.53 -7.86 16.36
C VAL A 30 -11.09 -7.79 14.89
N GLU A 31 -11.66 -8.64 14.03
CA GLU A 31 -11.04 -9.17 12.82
C GLU A 31 -10.84 -8.17 11.68
N LYS A 32 -11.52 -7.02 11.63
CA LYS A 32 -11.40 -6.10 10.48
C LYS A 32 -11.46 -4.63 10.85
N MET A 33 -10.70 -4.21 11.87
CA MET A 33 -10.60 -2.80 12.27
C MET A 33 -10.31 -1.85 11.10
N TYR A 34 -9.58 -2.32 10.08
CA TYR A 34 -9.31 -1.58 8.86
C TYR A 34 -10.58 -1.11 8.12
N ARG A 35 -11.72 -1.81 8.24
CA ARG A 35 -13.01 -1.38 7.63
C ARG A 35 -13.54 -0.08 8.23
N LYS A 36 -13.18 0.24 9.48
CA LYS A 36 -13.58 1.48 10.16
C LYS A 36 -12.67 2.66 9.81
N THR A 37 -11.58 2.42 9.09
CA THR A 37 -10.64 3.50 8.73
C THR A 37 -11.28 4.45 7.74
N ILE A 38 -10.92 5.74 7.84
CA ILE A 38 -11.33 6.76 6.86
C ILE A 38 -10.94 6.32 5.45
N TRP A 39 -9.74 5.77 5.31
CA TRP A 39 -9.22 5.26 4.05
C TRP A 39 -10.12 4.21 3.41
N TYR A 40 -10.45 3.13 4.13
CA TYR A 40 -11.28 2.05 3.59
C TYR A 40 -12.67 2.55 3.18
N ASN A 41 -13.26 3.43 3.99
CA ASN A 41 -14.57 4.02 3.68
C ASN A 41 -14.52 4.97 2.48
N SER A 42 -13.48 5.79 2.35
CA SER A 42 -13.27 6.64 1.17
C SER A 42 -13.15 5.80 -0.10
N LEU A 43 -12.41 4.69 -0.03
CA LEU A 43 -12.34 3.77 -1.15
C LEU A 43 -13.69 3.14 -1.45
N LEU A 44 -14.43 2.67 -0.44
CA LEU A 44 -15.74 2.04 -0.62
C LEU A 44 -16.75 2.99 -1.28
N ASN A 45 -16.80 4.25 -0.83
CA ASN A 45 -17.77 5.25 -1.30
C ASN A 45 -17.40 5.89 -2.64
N ALA A 46 -16.12 5.85 -3.05
CA ALA A 46 -15.71 6.40 -4.33
C ALA A 46 -16.43 5.74 -5.52
N GLU A 47 -16.73 6.52 -6.55
CA GLU A 47 -17.13 5.99 -7.85
C GLU A 47 -15.94 5.23 -8.45
N LYS A 48 -16.18 4.04 -8.98
CA LYS A 48 -15.13 3.17 -9.50
C LYS A 48 -15.46 2.71 -10.90
N THR A 49 -14.48 2.81 -11.79
CA THR A 49 -14.51 2.17 -13.10
C THR A 49 -13.37 1.17 -13.21
N CYS A 50 -13.60 0.08 -13.94
CA CYS A 50 -12.67 -1.02 -14.06
C CYS A 50 -12.34 -1.25 -15.55
N LEU A 51 -11.05 -1.23 -15.87
CA LEU A 51 -10.52 -1.71 -17.14
C LEU A 51 -9.69 -2.96 -16.82
N LYS A 52 -10.00 -4.07 -17.47
CA LYS A 52 -9.29 -5.33 -17.25
C LYS A 52 -8.72 -5.83 -18.56
N ASP A 53 -7.40 -5.93 -18.59
CA ASP A 53 -6.62 -6.62 -19.60
C ASP A 53 -6.21 -8.02 -19.07
N GLU A 54 -5.54 -8.84 -19.88
CA GLU A 54 -5.12 -10.20 -19.50
C GLU A 54 -4.24 -10.21 -18.25
N LYS A 55 -3.27 -9.28 -18.16
CA LYS A 55 -2.25 -9.25 -17.09
C LYS A 55 -2.51 -8.21 -16.02
N ILE A 56 -3.23 -7.14 -16.36
CA ILE A 56 -3.41 -5.96 -15.50
C ILE A 56 -4.89 -5.63 -15.34
N LYS A 57 -5.31 -5.45 -14.08
CA LYS A 57 -6.60 -4.88 -13.71
C LYS A 57 -6.39 -3.46 -13.23
N LYS A 58 -6.95 -2.49 -13.95
CA LYS A 58 -6.87 -1.06 -13.64
C LYS A 58 -8.19 -0.58 -13.07
N ILE A 59 -8.13 0.07 -11.91
CA ILE A 59 -9.27 0.71 -11.27
C ILE A 59 -9.03 2.20 -11.24
N HIS A 60 -9.97 2.97 -11.79
CA HIS A 60 -10.01 4.42 -11.62
C HIS A 60 -11.06 4.76 -10.56
N TYR A 61 -10.66 5.62 -9.64
CA TYR A 61 -11.45 6.10 -8.51
C TYR A 61 -11.70 7.59 -8.70
N LYS A 62 -12.96 8.00 -8.54
CA LYS A 62 -13.36 9.40 -8.42
C LYS A 62 -13.99 9.61 -7.05
N PHE A 63 -13.34 10.43 -6.25
CA PHE A 63 -13.77 10.74 -4.88
C PHE A 63 -14.73 11.94 -4.87
N GLU A 64 -15.54 12.05 -3.81
CA GLU A 64 -16.53 13.13 -3.64
C GLU A 64 -15.86 14.52 -3.57
N ASP A 65 -14.65 14.60 -3.03
CA ASP A 65 -13.84 15.82 -3.01
C ASP A 65 -13.24 16.20 -4.38
N GLY A 66 -13.49 15.38 -5.40
CA GLY A 66 -13.04 15.57 -6.76
C GLY A 66 -11.58 15.20 -7.00
N ARG A 67 -10.90 14.55 -6.06
CA ARG A 67 -9.63 13.87 -6.33
C ARG A 67 -9.88 12.64 -7.19
N GLU A 68 -8.86 12.25 -7.95
CA GLU A 68 -8.86 10.98 -8.67
C GLU A 68 -7.66 10.12 -8.25
N MET A 69 -7.85 8.81 -8.30
CA MET A 69 -6.78 7.84 -8.09
C MET A 69 -6.88 6.74 -9.13
N VAL A 70 -5.75 6.24 -9.61
CA VAL A 70 -5.67 5.05 -10.44
C VAL A 70 -4.81 4.01 -9.75
N GLU A 71 -5.34 2.81 -9.64
CA GLU A 71 -4.62 1.63 -9.16
C GLU A 71 -4.50 0.59 -10.28
N GLU A 72 -3.33 -0.04 -10.37
CA GLU A 72 -3.07 -1.14 -11.29
C GLU A 72 -2.65 -2.35 -10.49
N TYR A 73 -3.36 -3.46 -10.70
CA TYR A 73 -3.12 -4.73 -10.06
C TYR A 73 -2.68 -5.76 -11.09
N ASN A 74 -1.75 -6.61 -10.70
CA ASN A 74 -1.47 -7.82 -11.45
C ASN A 74 -2.61 -8.84 -11.23
N VAL A 75 -3.16 -9.40 -12.31
CA VAL A 75 -4.32 -10.30 -12.23
C VAL A 75 -3.98 -11.62 -11.52
N ASP A 76 -2.81 -12.20 -11.78
CA ASP A 76 -2.41 -13.51 -11.24
C ASP A 76 -2.00 -13.44 -9.77
N THR A 77 -1.21 -12.42 -9.42
CA THR A 77 -0.62 -12.27 -8.10
C THR A 77 -1.47 -11.43 -7.16
N LYS A 78 -2.43 -10.66 -7.68
CA LYS A 78 -3.30 -9.73 -6.95
C LYS A 78 -2.55 -8.59 -6.24
N VAL A 79 -1.27 -8.40 -6.59
CA VAL A 79 -0.42 -7.35 -6.02
C VAL A 79 -0.72 -6.01 -6.70
N LEU A 80 -0.84 -4.96 -5.90
CA LEU A 80 -0.90 -3.57 -6.37
C LEU A 80 0.46 -3.17 -6.95
N LEU A 81 0.53 -3.01 -8.27
CA LEU A 81 1.73 -2.62 -9.01
C LEU A 81 1.94 -1.11 -9.01
N ARG A 82 0.85 -0.34 -9.21
CA ARG A 82 0.91 1.12 -9.31
C ARG A 82 -0.27 1.75 -8.59
N ARG A 83 -0.02 2.87 -7.91
CA ARG A 83 -1.04 3.80 -7.39
C ARG A 83 -0.62 5.22 -7.72
N ALA A 84 -1.47 5.95 -8.43
CA ALA A 84 -1.22 7.34 -8.80
C ALA A 84 -2.44 8.21 -8.46
N TRP A 85 -2.20 9.46 -8.08
CA TRP A 85 -3.20 10.44 -7.68
C TRP A 85 -3.24 11.63 -8.64
N LYS A 86 -4.43 12.13 -8.94
CA LYS A 86 -4.65 13.43 -9.60
C LYS A 86 -5.34 14.36 -8.60
N MET A 87 -4.64 15.42 -8.19
CA MET A 87 -5.18 16.44 -7.29
C MET A 87 -5.72 17.61 -8.10
N LYS A 88 -6.92 18.12 -7.83
CA LYS A 88 -7.43 19.32 -8.52
C LYS A 88 -6.46 20.50 -8.36
N GLY A 89 -6.20 21.21 -9.46
CA GLY A 89 -5.35 22.39 -9.44
C GLY A 89 -5.97 23.53 -8.63
N LYS A 90 -5.14 24.34 -7.96
CA LYS A 90 -5.55 25.45 -7.09
C LYS A 90 -6.38 26.55 -7.79
N LEU A 91 -6.42 26.56 -9.12
CA LEU A 91 -7.09 27.57 -9.96
C LEU A 91 -8.02 26.94 -11.01
N GLY A 92 -8.59 25.76 -10.74
CA GLY A 92 -9.50 25.08 -11.68
C GLY A 92 -8.81 24.41 -12.88
N GLY A 93 -7.48 24.52 -13.00
CA GLY A 93 -6.69 23.76 -13.97
C GLY A 93 -6.61 22.27 -13.64
N GLU A 94 -6.34 21.46 -14.66
CA GLU A 94 -6.16 20.02 -14.48
C GLU A 94 -4.95 19.70 -13.59
N GLY A 95 -5.15 18.77 -12.66
CA GLY A 95 -4.11 18.27 -11.77
C GLY A 95 -3.01 17.49 -12.47
N LYS A 96 -1.75 17.64 -12.03
CA LYS A 96 -0.67 16.72 -12.41
C LYS A 96 -0.85 15.38 -11.67
N TRP A 97 -0.61 14.28 -12.38
CA TRP A 97 -0.56 12.96 -11.76
C TRP A 97 0.71 12.80 -10.91
N SER A 98 0.56 12.32 -9.68
CA SER A 98 1.67 11.95 -8.80
C SER A 98 1.62 10.46 -8.47
N VAL A 99 2.75 9.77 -8.64
CA VAL A 99 2.86 8.33 -8.37
C VAL A 99 3.22 8.12 -6.90
N GLU A 100 2.39 7.38 -6.17
CA GLU A 100 2.64 6.95 -4.80
C GLU A 100 3.39 5.62 -4.76
N ILE A 101 2.99 4.68 -5.62
CA ILE A 101 3.55 3.32 -5.71
C ILE A 101 3.75 3.00 -7.17
N GLY A 102 4.83 2.30 -7.49
CA GLY A 102 5.17 1.87 -8.84
C GLY A 102 6.19 2.78 -9.52
N ASP A 103 6.40 2.55 -10.81
CA ASP A 103 7.33 3.32 -11.61
C ASP A 103 6.74 4.71 -11.95
N PRO A 104 7.57 5.76 -12.00
CA PRO A 104 7.12 7.10 -12.35
C PRO A 104 6.51 7.12 -13.75
N ILE A 105 5.51 7.97 -13.96
CA ILE A 105 4.92 8.18 -15.29
C ILE A 105 5.98 8.88 -16.14
N PRO A 106 6.38 8.32 -17.30
CA PRO A 106 7.29 9.00 -18.21
C PRO A 106 6.68 10.34 -18.61
N GLU A 107 7.43 11.43 -18.51
CA GLU A 107 6.97 12.71 -19.04
C GLU A 107 7.02 12.64 -20.57
N THR A 108 5.85 12.60 -21.22
CA THR A 108 5.73 12.37 -22.67
C THR A 108 6.08 13.61 -23.51
N THR A 109 6.43 14.73 -22.90
CA THR A 109 6.77 15.98 -23.60
C THR A 109 8.19 16.42 -23.25
N PRO A 110 9.20 16.11 -24.07
CA PRO A 110 10.38 16.94 -24.09
C PRO A 110 9.96 18.31 -24.62
N ASN A 111 9.94 19.34 -23.77
CA ASN A 111 9.87 20.72 -24.26
C ASN A 111 11.10 20.95 -25.14
N ALA A 112 10.92 20.88 -26.46
CA ALA A 112 11.99 20.99 -27.44
C ALA A 112 12.72 22.35 -27.39
N ASP A 113 12.12 23.36 -26.74
CA ASP A 113 12.63 24.73 -26.67
C ASP A 113 13.20 25.14 -25.31
N ALA A 114 13.27 24.23 -24.34
CA ALA A 114 13.89 24.55 -23.06
C ALA A 114 15.33 24.02 -23.02
N ILE A 115 16.32 24.91 -22.90
CA ILE A 115 17.59 24.59 -22.25
C ILE A 115 17.25 24.24 -20.80
N SER A 116 16.75 23.02 -20.59
CA SER A 116 16.19 22.60 -19.31
C SER A 116 17.34 22.14 -18.43
N ILE A 117 17.49 22.78 -17.27
CA ILE A 117 18.30 22.24 -16.18
C ILE A 117 17.64 20.91 -15.78
N VAL A 118 18.33 19.80 -16.01
CA VAL A 118 17.88 18.45 -15.65
C VAL A 118 18.70 17.95 -14.46
N GLU A 119 18.05 17.19 -13.58
CA GLU A 119 18.73 16.50 -12.49
C GLU A 119 19.84 15.58 -13.01
N SER A 120 20.95 15.49 -12.28
CA SER A 120 22.02 14.57 -12.65
C SER A 120 21.52 13.12 -12.64
N LYS A 121 21.97 12.33 -13.62
CA LYS A 121 21.68 10.88 -13.65
C LYS A 121 22.22 10.14 -12.42
N ASP A 122 23.20 10.73 -11.74
CA ASP A 122 23.82 10.19 -10.53
C ASP A 122 23.10 10.61 -9.24
N GLN A 123 22.03 11.41 -9.32
CA GLN A 123 21.24 11.78 -8.16
C GLN A 123 20.53 10.55 -7.58
N PRO A 124 20.44 10.38 -6.26
CA PRO A 124 19.71 9.26 -5.67
C PRO A 124 18.22 9.30 -6.00
N VAL A 125 17.73 8.22 -6.62
CA VAL A 125 16.32 8.07 -7.02
C VAL A 125 15.66 6.98 -6.17
N VAL A 126 14.55 7.31 -5.52
CA VAL A 126 13.74 6.38 -4.73
C VAL A 126 12.60 5.84 -5.57
N LEU A 127 12.47 4.53 -5.63
CA LEU A 127 11.34 3.81 -6.21
C LEU A 127 10.65 3.01 -5.12
N LYS A 128 9.32 3.02 -5.09
CA LYS A 128 8.51 2.25 -4.14
C LYS A 128 7.71 1.20 -4.88
N ARG A 129 7.76 -0.04 -4.42
CA ARG A 129 7.06 -1.19 -5.01
C ARG A 129 6.41 -2.03 -3.94
N ASN A 130 5.37 -2.74 -4.31
CA ASN A 130 4.78 -3.78 -3.46
C ASN A 130 5.15 -5.16 -3.98
N THR A 131 5.30 -6.06 -3.03
CA THR A 131 5.27 -7.50 -3.26
C THR A 131 4.06 -8.07 -2.52
N ARG A 132 3.88 -9.40 -2.58
CA ARG A 132 2.82 -10.08 -1.82
C ARG A 132 2.97 -9.91 -0.31
N ILE A 133 4.20 -9.84 0.21
CA ILE A 133 4.47 -9.87 1.65
C ILE A 133 5.22 -8.64 2.18
N ASN A 134 5.84 -7.85 1.31
CA ASN A 134 6.68 -6.71 1.69
C ASN A 134 6.30 -5.46 0.90
N ILE A 135 6.51 -4.31 1.53
CA ILE A 135 6.68 -3.01 0.85
C ILE A 135 8.19 -2.85 0.61
N GLU A 136 8.59 -2.51 -0.60
CA GLU A 136 10.00 -2.36 -0.99
C GLU A 136 10.30 -0.95 -1.47
N TRP A 137 11.38 -0.36 -0.97
CA TRP A 137 11.99 0.84 -1.50
C TRP A 137 13.35 0.51 -2.09
N ARG A 138 13.58 0.95 -3.32
CA ARG A 138 14.88 0.87 -3.98
C ARG A 138 15.42 2.28 -4.16
N ILE A 139 16.56 2.55 -3.57
CA ILE A 139 17.26 3.82 -3.71
C ILE A 139 18.52 3.59 -4.51
N ARG A 140 18.49 3.99 -5.78
CA ARG A 140 19.63 3.87 -6.70
C ARG A 140 20.62 5.01 -6.48
N ASN A 141 21.81 4.87 -7.08
CA ASN A 141 22.89 5.85 -7.06
C ASN A 141 23.39 6.15 -5.63
N LEU A 142 23.43 5.10 -4.81
CA LEU A 142 23.94 5.12 -3.45
C LEU A 142 25.23 4.29 -3.41
N PRO A 143 26.41 4.90 -3.44
CA PRO A 143 27.67 4.18 -3.64
C PRO A 143 28.28 3.60 -2.36
N TYR A 144 27.80 4.01 -1.18
CA TYR A 144 28.36 3.57 0.08
C TYR A 144 27.94 2.12 0.39
N PRO A 145 28.75 1.35 1.13
CA PRO A 145 28.38 -0.01 1.51
C PRO A 145 27.31 -0.01 2.62
N ILE A 146 26.67 -1.16 2.85
CA ILE A 146 25.48 -1.29 3.71
C ILE A 146 25.71 -0.77 5.14
N GLU A 147 26.89 -1.02 5.71
CA GLU A 147 27.31 -0.62 7.05
C GLU A 147 27.37 0.91 7.25
N THR A 148 27.40 1.67 6.16
CA THR A 148 27.37 3.14 6.22
C THR A 148 25.96 3.66 6.51
N TYR A 149 24.92 2.87 6.21
CA TYR A 149 23.54 3.28 6.35
C TYR A 149 22.95 2.91 7.72
N SER A 150 22.20 3.84 8.28
CA SER A 150 21.34 3.63 9.43
C SER A 150 19.89 3.79 8.98
N ILE A 151 19.08 2.75 9.16
CA ILE A 151 17.67 2.73 8.77
C ILE A 151 16.83 2.52 10.02
N LYS A 152 16.06 3.54 10.40
CA LYS A 152 15.33 3.58 11.67
C LYS A 152 13.85 3.87 11.47
N ALA A 153 12.99 3.13 12.16
CA ALA A 153 11.59 3.46 12.32
C ALA A 153 11.45 4.68 13.25
N GLN A 154 10.73 5.70 12.79
CA GLN A 154 10.43 6.90 13.58
C GLN A 154 8.92 7.08 13.69
N ASN A 155 8.36 6.56 14.78
CA ASN A 155 6.92 6.50 15.00
C ASN A 155 6.27 7.86 15.21
N ASP A 156 6.96 8.82 15.83
CA ASP A 156 6.43 10.18 16.05
C ASP A 156 6.05 10.87 14.74
N GLN A 157 6.84 10.64 13.69
CA GLN A 157 6.59 11.19 12.34
C GLN A 157 5.89 10.18 11.43
N LYS A 158 5.76 8.91 11.85
CA LYS A 158 5.28 7.77 11.05
C LYS A 158 6.10 7.57 9.76
N LEU A 159 7.43 7.64 9.89
CA LEU A 159 8.37 7.53 8.78
C LEU A 159 9.44 6.47 9.05
N ILE A 160 10.05 5.96 7.97
CA ILE A 160 11.34 5.28 8.04
C ILE A 160 12.42 6.29 7.65
N ILE A 161 13.39 6.49 8.53
CA ILE A 161 14.50 7.44 8.33
C ILE A 161 15.73 6.68 7.90
N ILE A 162 16.33 7.14 6.82
CA ILE A 162 17.61 6.66 6.30
C ILE A 162 18.62 7.77 6.50
N SER A 163 19.75 7.45 7.10
CA SER A 163 20.88 8.36 7.21
C SER A 163 22.18 7.60 6.98
N THR A 164 23.25 8.33 6.63
CA THR A 164 24.60 7.77 6.57
C THR A 164 25.48 8.29 7.70
N SER A 165 26.43 7.47 8.16
CA SER A 165 27.41 7.87 9.19
C SER A 165 28.26 9.07 8.77
N ASN A 166 28.57 9.18 7.48
CA ASN A 166 29.30 10.31 6.88
C ASN A 166 28.43 11.55 6.60
N LYS A 167 27.12 11.51 6.95
CA LYS A 167 26.14 12.60 6.76
C LYS A 167 25.95 13.06 5.30
N LYS A 168 26.35 12.24 4.32
CA LYS A 168 26.20 12.54 2.89
C LYS A 168 24.80 12.23 2.35
N TYR A 169 24.03 11.40 3.04
CA TYR A 169 22.68 11.05 2.63
C TYR A 169 21.72 11.04 3.81
N TYR A 170 20.55 11.63 3.59
CA TYR A 170 19.42 11.61 4.51
C TYR A 170 18.13 11.53 3.71
N LYS A 171 17.24 10.60 4.05
CA LYS A 171 15.94 10.45 3.40
C LYS A 171 14.88 10.01 4.39
N LYS A 172 13.71 10.61 4.25
CA LYS A 172 12.50 10.17 4.94
C LYS A 172 11.66 9.37 3.95
N LEU A 173 11.30 8.15 4.32
CA LEU A 173 10.39 7.30 3.58
C LEU A 173 9.04 7.28 4.29
N GLU A 174 8.01 7.64 3.54
CA GLU A 174 6.63 7.55 4.00
C GLU A 174 6.12 6.11 3.85
N VAL A 175 5.31 5.67 4.82
CA VAL A 175 4.61 4.38 4.77
C VAL A 175 3.10 4.61 4.88
N PRO A 176 2.44 5.24 3.88
CA PRO A 176 1.02 5.57 3.93
C PRO A 176 0.13 4.35 4.23
N GLU A 177 0.53 3.15 3.82
CA GLU A 177 -0.18 1.90 4.07
C GLU A 177 -0.44 1.68 5.56
N LEU A 178 0.59 1.86 6.41
CA LEU A 178 0.46 1.70 7.85
C LEU A 178 -0.29 2.88 8.47
N VAL A 179 -0.02 4.11 7.99
CA VAL A 179 -0.70 5.32 8.46
C VAL A 179 -2.22 5.23 8.24
N ARG A 180 -2.65 4.76 7.08
CA ARG A 180 -4.07 4.57 6.72
C ARG A 180 -4.77 3.55 7.61
N LEU A 181 -4.03 2.55 8.09
CA LEU A 181 -4.51 1.52 8.99
C LEU A 181 -4.35 1.88 10.47
N GLY A 182 -3.72 3.03 10.79
CA GLY A 182 -3.42 3.43 12.16
C GLY A 182 -2.36 2.56 12.84
N LEU A 183 -1.50 1.89 12.08
CA LEU A 183 -0.45 1.00 12.59
C LEU A 183 0.86 1.75 12.83
N SER A 184 1.61 1.31 13.86
CA SER A 184 2.99 1.74 14.10
C SER A 184 3.96 1.11 13.11
N ILE A 185 5.11 1.77 12.93
CA ILE A 185 6.22 1.24 12.16
C ILE A 185 7.14 0.49 13.12
N ASP A 186 7.10 -0.83 13.04
CA ASP A 186 7.97 -1.68 13.86
C ASP A 186 9.35 -1.87 13.21
N GLN A 187 10.42 -1.58 13.97
CA GLN A 187 11.80 -1.71 13.50
C GLN A 187 12.14 -3.15 13.08
N MET A 188 11.56 -4.16 13.75
CA MET A 188 11.82 -5.58 13.49
C MET A 188 11.33 -6.05 12.11
N HIS A 189 10.40 -5.32 11.49
CA HIS A 189 9.91 -5.63 10.16
C HIS A 189 10.74 -4.98 9.05
N ILE A 190 11.70 -4.11 9.39
CA ILE A 190 12.60 -3.46 8.44
C ILE A 190 13.81 -4.37 8.22
N ASP A 191 14.06 -4.69 6.96
CA ASP A 191 15.29 -5.32 6.50
C ASP A 191 15.88 -4.50 5.35
N ALA A 192 17.20 -4.60 5.16
CA ALA A 192 17.90 -3.84 4.14
C ALA A 192 19.12 -4.57 3.59
N THR A 193 19.31 -4.45 2.28
CA THR A 193 20.48 -4.94 1.57
C THR A 193 21.01 -3.87 0.62
N HIS A 194 22.30 -3.93 0.31
CA HIS A 194 22.91 -3.02 -0.65
C HIS A 194 23.63 -3.83 -1.73
N LYS A 195 23.26 -3.60 -2.99
CA LYS A 195 23.86 -4.25 -4.17
C LYS A 195 23.79 -3.31 -5.37
N TYR A 196 24.83 -3.31 -6.20
CA TYR A 196 24.87 -2.55 -7.46
C TYR A 196 24.48 -1.06 -7.29
N ASN A 197 25.12 -0.38 -6.33
CA ASN A 197 24.84 1.02 -5.97
C ASN A 197 23.36 1.30 -5.65
N THR A 198 22.65 0.29 -5.16
CA THR A 198 21.23 0.38 -4.83
C THR A 198 21.00 -0.14 -3.42
N LEU A 199 20.48 0.72 -2.56
CA LEU A 199 19.96 0.33 -1.25
C LEU A 199 18.54 -0.18 -1.43
N ILE A 200 18.31 -1.45 -1.10
CA ILE A 200 17.01 -2.11 -1.15
C ILE A 200 16.53 -2.26 0.28
N ILE A 201 15.43 -1.61 0.62
CA ILE A 201 14.82 -1.62 1.93
C ILE A 201 13.48 -2.32 1.80
N THR A 202 13.24 -3.31 2.64
CA THR A 202 11.97 -4.02 2.69
C THR A 202 11.32 -3.86 4.05
N TYR A 203 10.02 -3.63 4.06
CA TYR A 203 9.19 -3.67 5.26
C TYR A 203 8.21 -4.83 5.15
N LYS A 204 8.31 -5.80 6.05
CA LYS A 204 7.39 -6.95 6.11
C LYS A 204 6.00 -6.47 6.51
N LYS A 205 5.01 -6.73 5.65
CA LYS A 205 3.63 -6.29 5.87
C LYS A 205 3.05 -7.00 7.11
N PRO A 206 2.45 -6.26 8.06
CA PRO A 206 1.72 -6.88 9.16
C PRO A 206 0.47 -7.58 8.64
N GLN A 207 0.00 -8.58 9.38
CA GLN A 207 -1.14 -9.42 8.97
C GLN A 207 -2.39 -8.59 8.65
N GLN A 208 -2.66 -7.54 9.44
CA GLN A 208 -3.78 -6.61 9.21
C GLN A 208 -3.74 -5.92 7.83
N LEU A 209 -2.54 -5.57 7.34
CA LEU A 209 -2.39 -4.98 6.01
C LEU A 209 -2.64 -6.03 4.92
N LEU A 210 -2.13 -7.25 5.10
CA LEU A 210 -2.34 -8.36 4.16
C LEU A 210 -3.82 -8.74 4.05
N ASP A 211 -4.52 -8.78 5.18
CA ASP A 211 -5.95 -9.10 5.24
C ASP A 211 -6.79 -8.01 4.56
N MET A 212 -6.45 -6.73 4.81
CA MET A 212 -7.09 -5.60 4.14
C MET A 212 -6.86 -5.64 2.63
N GLU A 213 -5.62 -5.84 2.16
CA GLU A 213 -5.30 -5.92 0.73
C GLU A 213 -6.06 -7.07 0.03
N ARG A 214 -6.08 -8.25 0.67
CA ARG A 214 -6.78 -9.45 0.14
C ARG A 214 -8.28 -9.19 0.02
N GLU A 215 -8.88 -8.62 1.05
CA GLU A 215 -10.29 -8.30 1.06
C GLU A 215 -10.63 -7.20 0.07
N TRP A 216 -9.83 -6.14 0.02
CA TRP A 216 -10.04 -5.04 -0.90
C TRP A 216 -10.02 -5.53 -2.34
N TYR A 217 -9.07 -6.39 -2.69
CA TYR A 217 -9.05 -7.00 -4.02
C TYR A 217 -10.35 -7.79 -4.33
N ALA A 218 -10.88 -8.53 -3.34
CA ALA A 218 -12.15 -9.25 -3.49
C ALA A 218 -13.34 -8.29 -3.68
N GLU A 219 -13.34 -7.11 -3.06
CA GLU A 219 -14.32 -6.06 -3.35
C GLU A 219 -14.19 -5.55 -4.78
N LEU A 220 -12.97 -5.36 -5.28
CA LEU A 220 -12.73 -4.94 -6.67
C LEU A 220 -13.19 -5.98 -7.68
N ASP A 221 -13.18 -7.28 -7.35
CA ASP A 221 -13.66 -8.35 -8.24
C ASP A 221 -15.18 -8.28 -8.49
N LYS A 222 -15.93 -7.58 -7.62
CA LYS A 222 -17.36 -7.34 -7.82
C LYS A 222 -17.65 -6.29 -8.90
N ILE A 223 -16.65 -5.48 -9.25
CA ILE A 223 -16.78 -4.40 -10.24
C ILE A 223 -16.62 -4.99 -11.63
N LYS A 224 -17.67 -4.87 -12.45
CA LYS A 224 -17.64 -5.33 -13.84
C LYS A 224 -16.69 -4.46 -14.66
N PRO A 225 -15.81 -5.07 -15.48
CA PRO A 225 -14.99 -4.30 -16.41
C PRO A 225 -15.88 -3.67 -17.48
N ILE A 226 -15.54 -2.44 -17.87
CA ILE A 226 -16.13 -1.79 -19.04
C ILE A 226 -15.66 -2.58 -20.27
N LYS A 227 -16.60 -3.12 -21.04
CA LYS A 227 -16.30 -3.79 -22.31
C LYS A 227 -16.02 -2.71 -23.37
N ASP A 228 -14.87 -2.82 -24.02
CA ASP A 228 -14.45 -2.15 -25.25
C ASP A 228 -14.36 -0.61 -25.25
N ILE A 229 -13.12 -0.11 -25.29
CA ILE A 229 -12.81 1.13 -26.00
C ILE A 229 -12.70 0.73 -27.47
N PRO A 230 -13.50 1.30 -28.40
CA PRO A 230 -13.31 1.08 -29.82
C PRO A 230 -11.88 1.51 -30.17
N ASN A 231 -11.09 0.56 -30.64
CA ASN A 231 -9.74 0.80 -31.13
C ASN A 231 -9.86 1.42 -32.54
N GLU A 232 -10.40 2.63 -32.64
CA GLU A 232 -10.40 3.41 -33.89
C GLU A 232 -9.19 4.36 -33.91
N CYS A 233 -7.99 3.78 -33.98
CA CYS A 233 -6.87 4.46 -34.61
C CYS A 233 -6.85 4.06 -36.09
N GLN A 234 -7.68 4.71 -36.89
CA GLN A 234 -7.44 4.78 -38.33
C GLN A 234 -6.34 5.83 -38.56
N THR A 235 -5.11 5.38 -38.78
CA THR A 235 -4.09 6.19 -39.44
C THR A 235 -4.56 6.51 -40.86
N GLN A 236 -4.82 7.79 -41.14
CA GLN A 236 -4.79 8.32 -42.51
C GLN A 236 -3.35 8.49 -42.96
#